data_AF-A0A7W9TK68-F1
#
_entry.id   AF-A0A7W9TK68-F1
#
_cell.length_a   1.000
_cell.length_b   1.000
_cell.length_c   1.000
_cell.angle_alpha   90.00
_cell.angle_beta   90.00
_cell.angle_gamma   90.00
#
_symmetry.space_group_name_H-M   'P 1'
#
loop_
_entity.id
_entity.type
_entity.pdbx_description
1 polymer ?
#
loop_
_entity_poly.entity_id
_entity_poly.type
_entity_poly.pdbx_seq_one_letter_code
_entity_poly.pdbx_strand_id
1 'polypeptide(L)' 'MTQSTARKRPTRTAWTDEQQTSWATAWRAWRGLANDVQAAVTEHAKEQGTPRHQVEADVKKARRHPEFVADG' A
#
# COMPACT_ATOMS: atom_id res chain seq x y z
N MET A 1 20.40 -27.90 -20.97
CA MET A 1 20.75 -26.94 -19.90
C MET A 1 20.16 -27.46 -18.59
N THR A 2 20.97 -28.11 -17.75
CA THR A 2 20.54 -28.71 -16.48
C THR A 2 20.57 -27.66 -15.37
N GLN A 3 19.42 -27.29 -14.80
CA GLN A 3 19.41 -26.48 -13.57
C GLN A 3 19.63 -27.37 -12.35
N SER A 4 20.78 -27.17 -11.71
CA SER A 4 21.27 -27.90 -10.54
C SER A 4 20.51 -27.50 -9.27
N THR A 5 20.01 -28.47 -8.53
CA THR A 5 19.24 -28.34 -7.29
C THR A 5 20.14 -28.17 -6.07
N ALA A 6 20.51 -26.94 -5.73
CA ALA A 6 21.08 -26.60 -4.43
C ALA A 6 20.20 -25.54 -3.75
N ARG A 7 19.46 -25.92 -2.70
CA ARG A 7 18.61 -25.02 -1.92
C ARG A 7 19.48 -23.98 -1.19
N LYS A 8 19.71 -22.81 -1.79
CA LYS A 8 20.34 -21.65 -1.12
C LYS A 8 19.30 -20.97 -0.21
N ARG A 9 19.76 -20.38 0.90
CA ARG A 9 18.91 -19.57 1.81
C ARG A 9 18.13 -18.51 1.00
N PRO A 10 16.80 -18.36 1.17
CA PRO A 10 15.96 -17.49 0.33
C PRO A 10 16.42 -16.02 0.31
N THR A 11 17.17 -15.59 1.32
CA THR A 11 17.64 -14.21 1.46
C THR A 11 19.00 -13.92 0.78
N ARG A 12 19.60 -14.88 0.05
CA ARG A 12 20.94 -14.72 -0.56
C ARG A 12 21.01 -15.06 -2.05
N THR A 13 19.88 -15.09 -2.74
CA THR A 13 19.86 -15.24 -4.21
C THR A 13 19.59 -13.88 -4.82
N ALA A 14 20.54 -13.37 -5.61
CA ALA A 14 20.31 -12.18 -6.42
C ALA A 14 19.12 -12.45 -7.35
N TRP A 15 18.23 -11.47 -7.48
CA TRP A 15 17.08 -11.59 -8.36
C TRP A 15 17.53 -11.62 -9.81
N THR A 16 16.78 -12.35 -10.65
CA THR A 16 16.95 -12.25 -12.10
C THR A 16 16.44 -10.90 -12.60
N ASP A 17 16.89 -10.49 -13.79
CA ASP A 17 16.43 -9.25 -14.42
C ASP A 17 14.90 -9.25 -14.62
N GLU A 18 14.32 -10.41 -14.94
CA GLU A 18 12.87 -10.60 -15.05
C GLU A 18 12.17 -10.35 -13.70
N GLN A 19 12.66 -10.95 -12.61
CA GLN A 19 12.12 -10.75 -11.27
C GLN A 19 12.21 -9.28 -10.83
N GLN A 20 13.36 -8.63 -11.11
CA GLN A 20 13.56 -7.22 -10.81
C GLN A 20 12.59 -6.33 -11.60
N THR A 21 12.36 -6.67 -12.88
CA THR A 21 11.43 -5.95 -13.76
C THR A 21 9.97 -6.12 -13.32
N SER A 22 9.56 -7.35 -12.98
CA SER A 22 8.21 -7.63 -12.47
C SER A 22 7.96 -6.90 -11.15
N TRP A 23 8.91 -6.95 -10.22
CA TRP A 23 8.80 -6.22 -8.96
C TRP A 23 8.76 -4.70 -9.17
N ALA A 24 9.63 -4.14 -10.01
CA ALA A 24 9.64 -2.71 -10.29
C ALA A 24 8.32 -2.24 -10.91
N THR A 25 7.72 -3.07 -11.78
CA THR A 25 6.40 -2.82 -12.37
C THR A 25 5.31 -2.83 -11.30
N ALA A 26 5.25 -3.88 -10.47
CA ALA A 26 4.28 -3.98 -9.39
C ALA A 26 4.43 -2.82 -8.38
N TRP A 27 5.66 -2.43 -8.06
CA TRP A 27 5.95 -1.32 -7.17
C TRP A 27 5.47 0.02 -7.73
N ARG A 28 5.70 0.29 -9.02
CA ARG A 28 5.20 1.52 -9.67
C ARG A 28 3.67 1.57 -9.67
N ALA A 29 3.02 0.46 -10.00
CA ALA A 29 1.55 0.37 -9.96
C ALA A 29 1.01 0.64 -8.55
N TRP A 30 1.58 0.00 -7.53
CA TRP A 30 1.21 0.23 -6.14
C TRP A 30 1.46 1.68 -5.71
N ARG A 31 2.59 2.28 -6.10
CA ARG A 31 2.90 3.68 -5.80
C ARG A 31 1.92 4.66 -6.45
N GLY A 32 1.45 4.38 -7.66
CA GLY A 32 0.40 5.16 -8.31
C GLY A 32 -0.87 5.17 -7.46
N LEU A 33 -1.41 3.99 -7.16
CA LEU A 33 -2.61 3.84 -6.34
C LEU A 33 -2.47 4.46 -4.94
N ALA A 34 -1.30 4.32 -4.32
CA ALA A 34 -1.04 4.95 -3.02
C ALA A 34 -1.09 6.48 -3.11
N ASN A 35 -0.56 7.08 -4.17
CA ASN A 35 -0.65 8.53 -4.38
C ASN A 35 -2.11 8.98 -4.56
N ASP A 36 -2.90 8.23 -5.33
CA ASP A 36 -4.32 8.54 -5.55
C ASP A 36 -5.11 8.55 -4.24
N VAL A 37 -4.90 7.55 -3.38
CA VAL A 37 -5.51 7.50 -2.04
C VAL A 37 -5.07 8.69 -1.17
N GLN A 38 -3.78 9.04 -1.20
CA GLN A 38 -3.25 10.16 -0.41
C GLN A 38 -3.83 11.51 -0.88
N ALA A 39 -4.03 11.67 -2.19
CA ALA A 39 -4.68 12.83 -2.77
C ALA A 39 -6.14 12.92 -2.33
N ALA A 40 -6.90 11.83 -2.44
CA ALA A 40 -8.30 11.78 -2.03
C ALA A 40 -8.50 12.10 -0.54
N VAL A 41 -7.66 11.55 0.35
CA VAL A 41 -7.70 11.88 1.79
C VAL A 41 -7.39 13.36 2.04
N THR A 42 -6.45 13.94 1.28
CA THR A 42 -6.09 15.35 1.40
C THR A 42 -7.21 16.26 0.91
N GLU A 43 -7.86 15.92 -0.19
CA GLU A 43 -9.02 16.64 -0.73
C GLU A 43 -10.19 16.60 0.25
N HIS A 44 -10.56 15.40 0.72
CA HIS A 44 -11.64 15.24 1.70
C HIS A 44 -11.36 16.04 2.99
N ALA A 45 -10.13 16.02 3.50
CA ALA A 45 -9.75 16.80 4.68
C ALA A 45 -9.95 18.31 4.46
N LYS A 46 -9.63 18.83 3.27
CA LYS A 46 -9.86 20.24 2.91
C LYS A 46 -11.34 20.57 2.85
N GLU A 47 -12.15 19.74 2.20
CA GLU A 47 -13.60 19.92 2.10
C GLU A 47 -14.27 19.97 3.48
N GLN A 48 -13.82 19.11 4.40
CA GLN A 48 -14.32 19.03 5.76
C GLN A 48 -13.70 20.08 6.70
N GLY A 49 -12.78 20.93 6.22
CA GLY A 49 -12.04 21.89 7.06
C GLY A 49 -11.26 21.24 8.21
N THR A 50 -10.91 19.96 8.08
CA THR A 50 -10.37 19.12 9.15
C THR A 50 -8.89 18.80 8.87
N PRO A 51 -8.02 18.77 9.90
CA PRO A 51 -6.64 18.32 9.70
C PRO A 51 -6.59 16.88 9.16
N ARG A 52 -5.76 16.64 8.15
CA ARG A 52 -5.64 15.34 7.48
C ARG A 52 -5.39 14.16 8.42
N HIS A 53 -4.56 14.34 9.45
CA HIS A 53 -4.25 13.28 10.42
C HIS A 53 -5.48 12.85 11.24
N GLN A 54 -6.44 13.74 11.44
CA GLN A 54 -7.70 13.45 12.13
C GLN A 54 -8.58 12.55 11.25
N VAL A 55 -8.72 12.88 9.96
CA VAL A 55 -9.41 12.03 8.97
C VAL A 55 -8.81 10.61 8.94
N GLU A 56 -7.48 10.49 8.91
CA GLU A 56 -6.80 9.19 8.92
C GLU A 56 -7.06 8.40 10.22
N ALA A 57 -7.12 9.09 11.36
CA ALA A 57 -7.46 8.48 12.65
C ALA A 57 -8.92 7.99 12.69
N ASP A 58 -9.85 8.77 12.14
CA ASP A 58 -11.27 8.46 12.09
C ASP A 58 -11.53 7.26 11.18
N VAL A 59 -10.90 7.20 10.00
CA VAL A 59 -10.97 6.02 9.11
C VAL A 59 -10.43 4.77 9.81
N LYS A 60 -9.32 4.89 10.54
CA LYS A 60 -8.73 3.78 11.30
C LYS A 60 -9.66 3.31 12.43
N LYS A 61 -10.34 4.25 13.10
CA LYS A 61 -11.33 3.95 14.13
C LYS A 61 -12.55 3.25 13.53
N ALA A 62 -13.14 3.81 12.48
CA ALA A 62 -14.28 3.25 11.74
C ALA A 62 -14.01 1.82 11.25
N ARG A 63 -12.80 1.54 10.72
CA ARG A 63 -12.44 0.18 10.31
C ARG A 63 -12.40 -0.82 11.47
N ARG A 64 -11.94 -0.39 12.65
CA ARG A 64 -11.85 -1.24 13.84
C ARG A 64 -13.18 -1.40 14.56
N HIS A 65 -14.07 -0.43 14.38
CA HIS A 65 -15.35 -0.29 15.04
C HIS A 65 -16.42 0.13 14.02
N PRO A 66 -16.79 -0.77 13.09
CA PRO A 66 -17.74 -0.45 12.02
C PRO A 66 -19.13 -0.03 12.53
N GLU A 67 -19.49 -0.41 13.76
CA GLU A 67 -20.72 0.00 14.44
C GLU A 67 -20.80 1.51 14.73
N PHE A 68 -19.67 2.21 14.84
CA PHE A 68 -19.65 3.66 15.09
C PHE A 68 -19.91 4.52 13.85
N VAL A 69 -20.03 3.90 12.67
CA VAL A 69 -20.28 4.61 11.40
C VAL A 69 -21.79 4.72 11.10
N ALA A 70 -22.64 3.94 11.77
CA ALA A 70 -24.07 3.88 11.48
C ALA A 70 -24.92 4.95 12.20
N ASP A 71 -24.39 5.59 13.25
CA ASP A 71 -25.17 6.44 14.18
C ASP A 71 -24.64 7.88 14.34
N GLY A 72 -23.84 8.40 13.40
CA GLY A 72 -23.33 9.78 13.43
C GLY A 72 -23.56 10.51 12.11
#